data_AF-A0A956FD55-F1
#
_entry.id   AF-A0A956FD55-F1
#
_cell.length_a   1.000
_cell.length_b   1.000
_cell.length_c   1.000
_cell.angle_alpha   90.00
_cell.angle_beta   90.00
_cell.angle_gamma   90.00
#
_symmetry.space_group_name_H-M   'P 1'
#
loop_
_entity.id
_entity.type
_entity.pdbx_description
1 polymer ?
#
loop_
_entity_poly.entity_id
_entity_poly.type
_entity_poly.pdbx_seq_one_letter_code
_entity_poly.pdbx_strand_id
1 'polypeptide(L)'
;MSERPWLHQPLFELSFVVLDLEATGLDAHRDRVVEIAVVEAEAGQEPRVRLDTLVDPGRAMAATEIHGLTDWDVAGAPSFEAVAPALLHALDGRLLVAHNADLDLRLLGAELAHCGRLRAVPPHLCSLRLARSLGHASSYELGALCRDLGVPYQGAHAARNDARATARLLRRLLDGLSRLGIDTLAALRERTSGLESLDHEPWPAPPPLDDAPPLRPRQGVGHNYEGHLALRRYRDEVLGAVHDLGITDAELTRIRSLRAELDLSEGQVLAMHARVLSEYIGRFIDDDVLDPEEIEGLHRLSSCLATLGWAPGQPRP
;
A
#
# COMPACT_ATOMS: atom_id res chain seq x y z
N MET A 1 21.18 19.60 -14.76
CA MET A 1 20.02 18.89 -14.19
C MET A 1 19.24 18.34 -15.34
N SER A 2 18.85 17.06 -15.31
CA SER A 2 17.98 16.50 -16.36
C SER A 2 16.71 17.35 -16.45
N GLU A 3 16.28 17.64 -17.67
CA GLU A 3 14.99 18.28 -17.89
C GLU A 3 13.89 17.35 -17.35
N ARG A 4 12.92 17.89 -16.61
CA ARG A 4 11.81 17.13 -16.01
C ARG A 4 10.52 17.43 -16.78
N PRO A 5 10.37 16.91 -18.01
CA PRO A 5 9.29 17.31 -18.91
C PRO A 5 7.89 17.04 -18.32
N TRP A 6 7.76 16.00 -17.48
CA TRP A 6 6.51 15.64 -16.82
C TRP A 6 5.96 16.74 -15.88
N LEU A 7 6.79 17.67 -15.41
CA LEU A 7 6.33 18.74 -14.53
C LEU A 7 5.40 19.73 -15.25
N HIS A 8 5.64 19.98 -16.54
CA HIS A 8 4.95 21.03 -17.30
C HIS A 8 3.95 20.49 -18.32
N GLN A 9 3.89 19.17 -18.51
CA GLN A 9 2.87 18.54 -19.33
C GLN A 9 1.49 18.64 -18.67
N PRO A 10 0.41 18.76 -19.47
CA PRO A 10 -0.95 18.66 -18.96
C PRO A 10 -1.17 17.35 -18.21
N LEU A 11 -1.84 17.38 -17.06
CA LEU A 11 -2.04 16.21 -16.20
C LEU A 11 -2.68 15.02 -16.95
N PHE A 12 -3.55 15.30 -17.92
CA PHE A 12 -4.24 14.28 -18.71
C PHE A 12 -3.42 13.75 -19.90
N GLU A 13 -2.28 14.36 -20.21
CA GLU A 13 -1.33 13.86 -21.22
C GLU A 13 -0.20 13.01 -20.59
N LEU A 14 -0.08 13.04 -19.26
CA LEU A 14 0.88 12.22 -18.53
C LEU A 14 0.48 10.75 -18.57
N SER A 15 1.49 9.89 -18.75
CA SER A 15 1.35 8.44 -18.63
C SER A 15 1.72 8.00 -17.23
N PHE A 16 0.75 7.43 -16.49
CA PHE A 16 0.96 6.93 -15.15
C PHE A 16 0.98 5.40 -15.12
N VAL A 17 1.76 4.86 -14.18
CA VAL A 17 1.65 3.45 -13.74
C VAL A 17 1.41 3.41 -12.26
N VAL A 18 0.42 2.63 -11.88
CA VAL A 18 0.10 2.36 -10.49
C VAL A 18 0.74 1.06 -10.08
N LEU A 19 1.55 1.10 -9.03
CA LEU A 19 2.12 -0.06 -8.36
C LEU A 19 1.33 -0.35 -7.09
N ASP A 20 1.13 -1.63 -6.82
CA ASP A 20 0.67 -2.13 -5.53
C ASP A 20 1.38 -3.46 -5.23
N LEU A 21 1.78 -3.65 -3.97
CA LEU A 21 2.47 -4.83 -3.48
C LEU A 21 1.75 -5.46 -2.29
N GLU A 22 1.66 -6.79 -2.29
CA GLU A 22 1.40 -7.53 -1.06
C GLU A 22 2.72 -8.13 -0.55
N ALA A 23 2.87 -8.19 0.78
CA ALA A 23 4.10 -8.67 1.40
C ALA A 23 3.81 -9.48 2.68
N THR A 24 4.80 -10.24 3.14
CA THR A 24 4.72 -11.01 4.40
C THR A 24 4.56 -10.13 5.66
N GLY A 25 4.77 -8.82 5.51
CA GLY A 25 4.66 -7.79 6.53
C GLY A 25 5.11 -6.43 5.95
N LEU A 26 5.39 -5.45 6.82
CA LEU A 26 5.69 -4.07 6.42
C LEU A 26 7.15 -3.66 6.69
N ASP A 27 7.96 -4.52 7.31
CA ASP A 27 9.38 -4.23 7.60
C ASP A 27 10.24 -4.59 6.39
N ALA A 28 10.66 -3.60 5.61
CA ALA A 28 11.46 -3.81 4.40
C ALA A 28 12.82 -4.51 4.63
N HIS A 29 13.31 -4.60 5.86
CA HIS A 29 14.53 -5.36 6.17
C HIS A 29 14.29 -6.85 6.38
N ARG A 30 13.06 -7.24 6.72
CA ARG A 30 12.71 -8.61 7.11
C ARG A 30 11.71 -9.25 6.18
N ASP A 31 10.70 -8.49 5.78
CA ASP A 31 9.56 -8.96 5.01
C ASP A 31 9.83 -8.97 3.51
N ARG A 32 9.08 -9.84 2.84
CA ARG A 32 9.27 -10.19 1.44
C ARG A 32 8.00 -9.95 0.66
N VAL A 33 8.14 -9.50 -0.58
CA VAL A 33 7.03 -9.30 -1.51
C VAL A 33 6.48 -10.66 -1.96
N VAL A 34 5.15 -10.80 -1.97
CA VAL A 34 4.42 -12.04 -2.31
C VAL A 34 3.44 -11.87 -3.47
N GLU A 35 3.07 -10.63 -3.80
CA GLU A 35 2.29 -10.30 -4.99
C GLU A 35 2.67 -8.92 -5.51
N ILE A 36 2.66 -8.75 -6.83
CA ILE A 36 2.99 -7.50 -7.50
C ILE A 36 1.96 -7.24 -8.58
N ALA A 37 1.40 -6.03 -8.58
CA ALA A 37 0.62 -5.55 -9.71
C ALA A 37 1.11 -4.19 -10.21
N VAL A 38 1.15 -4.05 -11.54
CA VAL A 38 1.39 -2.78 -12.22
C VAL A 38 0.24 -2.53 -13.17
N VAL A 39 -0.42 -1.39 -13.01
CA VAL A 39 -1.59 -0.99 -13.79
C VAL A 39 -1.32 0.33 -14.48
N GLU A 40 -1.44 0.35 -15.80
CA GLU A 40 -1.40 1.56 -16.60
C GLU A 40 -2.68 2.38 -16.37
N ALA A 41 -2.49 3.68 -16.11
CA ALA A 41 -3.56 4.63 -15.89
C ALA A 41 -3.43 5.79 -16.89
N GLU A 42 -4.17 5.70 -17.98
CA GLU A 42 -4.29 6.74 -18.99
C GLU A 42 -5.58 7.54 -18.82
N ALA A 43 -5.54 8.84 -19.12
CA ALA A 43 -6.71 9.69 -19.07
C ALA A 43 -7.81 9.20 -20.03
N GLY A 44 -9.03 9.09 -19.52
CA GLY A 44 -10.19 8.69 -20.31
C GLY A 44 -10.28 7.20 -20.69
N GLN A 45 -9.32 6.37 -20.27
CA GLN A 45 -9.33 4.93 -20.54
C GLN A 45 -9.55 4.11 -19.26
N GLU A 46 -10.03 2.88 -19.40
CA GLU A 46 -10.08 1.94 -18.27
C GLU A 46 -8.67 1.45 -17.91
N PRO A 47 -8.34 1.30 -16.61
CA PRO A 47 -7.00 0.87 -16.21
C PRO A 47 -6.65 -0.51 -16.74
N ARG A 48 -5.44 -0.63 -17.32
CA ARG A 48 -4.93 -1.83 -17.99
C ARG A 48 -3.80 -2.47 -17.17
N VAL A 49 -3.91 -3.76 -16.89
CA VAL A 49 -2.85 -4.50 -16.19
C VAL A 49 -1.65 -4.69 -17.13
N ARG A 50 -0.47 -4.23 -16.69
CA ARG A 50 0.83 -4.43 -17.36
C ARG A 50 1.61 -5.61 -16.77
N LEU A 51 1.52 -5.78 -15.46
CA LEU A 51 2.13 -6.88 -14.71
C LEU A 51 1.15 -7.32 -13.63
N ASP A 52 1.01 -8.62 -13.44
CA ASP A 52 0.35 -9.20 -12.28
C ASP A 52 0.92 -10.59 -12.01
N THR A 53 1.53 -10.77 -10.84
CA THR A 53 2.15 -12.04 -10.47
C THR A 53 2.24 -12.20 -8.96
N LEU A 54 2.05 -13.44 -8.51
CA LEU A 54 2.56 -13.91 -7.24
C LEU A 54 4.08 -14.02 -7.30
N VAL A 55 4.69 -13.96 -6.12
CA VAL A 55 6.13 -14.09 -5.91
C VAL A 55 6.36 -15.10 -4.79
N ASP A 56 7.31 -16.02 -5.00
CA ASP A 56 7.79 -16.89 -3.93
C ASP A 56 8.71 -16.06 -3.01
N PRO A 57 8.32 -15.83 -1.73
CA PRO A 57 9.12 -15.02 -0.82
C PRO A 57 10.39 -15.74 -0.32
N GLY A 58 10.58 -17.02 -0.65
CA GLY A 58 11.71 -17.84 -0.17
C GLY A 58 11.71 -18.07 1.35
N ARG A 59 10.54 -17.87 1.99
CA ARG A 59 10.29 -18.05 3.43
C ARG A 59 8.84 -18.45 3.66
N ALA A 60 8.52 -18.85 4.89
CA ALA A 60 7.13 -19.11 5.28
C ALA A 60 6.26 -17.86 5.10
N MET A 61 5.05 -18.05 4.58
CA MET A 61 4.06 -17.00 4.43
C MET A 61 3.66 -16.40 5.78
N ALA A 62 3.38 -15.10 5.74
CA ALA A 62 2.77 -14.35 6.82
C ALA A 62 1.87 -13.28 6.18
N ALA A 63 1.03 -12.61 6.97
CA ALA A 63 0.04 -11.64 6.48
C ALA A 63 -1.10 -12.24 5.65
N THR A 64 -1.21 -13.57 5.67
CA THR A 64 -2.31 -14.31 5.06
C THR A 64 -3.68 -13.76 5.49
N GLU A 65 -3.85 -13.34 6.74
CA GLU A 65 -5.08 -12.73 7.22
C GLU A 65 -5.48 -11.42 6.51
N ILE A 66 -4.53 -10.72 5.88
CA ILE A 66 -4.72 -9.46 5.17
C ILE A 66 -5.04 -9.75 3.71
N HIS A 67 -4.07 -10.35 3.02
CA HIS A 67 -4.09 -10.53 1.57
C HIS A 67 -4.66 -11.87 1.12
N GLY A 68 -4.84 -12.82 2.03
CA GLY A 68 -5.41 -14.13 1.75
C GLY A 68 -4.48 -15.18 1.15
N LEU A 69 -3.26 -14.81 0.75
CA LEU A 69 -2.27 -15.75 0.22
C LEU A 69 -1.67 -16.65 1.31
N THR A 70 -1.64 -17.94 1.03
CA THR A 70 -1.04 -19.01 1.85
C THR A 70 0.24 -19.54 1.20
N ASP A 71 1.01 -20.37 1.92
CA ASP A 71 2.18 -21.06 1.34
C ASP A 71 1.82 -21.87 0.08
N TRP A 72 0.58 -22.37 -0.01
CA TRP A 72 0.12 -23.15 -1.16
C TRP A 72 -0.11 -22.27 -2.41
N ASP A 73 -0.57 -21.03 -2.22
CA ASP A 73 -0.83 -20.12 -3.33
C ASP A 73 0.47 -19.69 -4.03
N VAL A 74 1.50 -19.40 -3.22
CA VAL A 74 2.82 -18.97 -3.70
C VAL A 74 3.74 -20.14 -4.10
N ALA A 75 3.37 -21.39 -3.78
CA ALA A 75 4.17 -22.56 -4.12
C ALA A 75 4.39 -22.67 -5.63
N GLY A 76 5.65 -22.53 -6.08
CA GLY A 76 6.01 -22.54 -7.50
C GLY A 76 5.72 -21.23 -8.24
N ALA A 77 5.47 -20.13 -7.52
CA ALA A 77 5.58 -18.78 -8.07
C ALA A 77 7.06 -18.46 -8.36
N PRO A 78 7.36 -17.53 -9.29
CA PRO A 78 8.74 -17.09 -9.52
C PRO A 78 9.30 -16.35 -8.31
N SER A 79 10.62 -16.38 -8.13
CA SER A 79 11.29 -15.51 -7.15
C SER A 79 11.22 -14.04 -7.58
N PHE A 80 11.40 -13.11 -6.63
CA PHE A 80 11.43 -11.68 -6.96
C PHE A 80 12.52 -11.36 -8.01
N GLU A 81 13.70 -11.97 -7.88
CA GLU A 81 14.81 -11.79 -8.82
C GLU A 81 14.42 -12.12 -10.26
N ALA A 82 13.64 -13.17 -10.44
CA ALA A 82 13.19 -13.61 -11.76
C ALA A 82 12.06 -12.69 -12.31
N VAL A 83 11.27 -12.05 -11.45
CA VAL A 83 10.22 -11.08 -11.83
C VAL A 83 10.79 -9.68 -12.10
N ALA A 84 11.88 -9.30 -11.43
CA ALA A 84 12.43 -7.94 -11.44
C ALA A 84 12.63 -7.33 -12.85
N PRO A 85 13.13 -8.06 -13.87
CA PRO A 85 13.24 -7.52 -15.23
C PRO A 85 11.88 -7.11 -15.81
N ALA A 86 10.87 -8.00 -15.70
CA ALA A 86 9.52 -7.74 -16.20
C ALA A 86 8.85 -6.58 -15.46
N LEU A 87 9.09 -6.48 -14.14
CA LEU A 87 8.62 -5.37 -13.32
C LEU A 87 9.22 -4.03 -13.76
N LEU A 88 10.54 -3.96 -13.93
CA LEU A 88 11.20 -2.73 -14.39
C LEU A 88 10.68 -2.30 -15.78
N HIS A 89 10.43 -3.26 -16.69
CA HIS A 89 9.82 -2.98 -17.99
C HIS A 89 8.34 -2.55 -17.90
N ALA A 90 7.59 -3.08 -16.93
CA ALA A 90 6.23 -2.65 -16.68
C ALA A 90 6.16 -1.21 -16.15
N LEU A 91 7.18 -0.76 -15.41
CA LEU A 91 7.27 0.57 -14.81
C LEU A 91 7.92 1.63 -15.72
N ASP A 92 8.70 1.21 -16.71
CA ASP A 92 9.52 2.08 -17.55
C ASP A 92 8.73 3.18 -18.30
N GLY A 93 9.37 4.34 -18.43
CA GLY A 93 8.90 5.49 -19.22
C GLY A 93 7.63 6.18 -18.71
N ARG A 94 7.21 5.94 -17.47
CA ARG A 94 5.93 6.43 -16.91
C ARG A 94 6.12 6.98 -15.50
N LEU A 95 5.22 7.87 -15.07
CA LEU A 95 5.25 8.37 -13.70
C LEU A 95 4.62 7.35 -12.76
N LEU A 96 5.38 6.96 -11.73
CA LEU A 96 4.92 5.97 -10.76
C LEU A 96 3.89 6.56 -9.81
N VAL A 97 2.89 5.78 -9.46
CA VAL A 97 1.86 6.11 -8.48
C VAL A 97 1.65 4.91 -7.56
N ALA A 98 1.48 5.16 -6.28
CA ALA A 98 1.01 4.15 -5.33
C ALA A 98 0.13 4.83 -4.27
N HIS A 99 -0.72 4.04 -3.60
CA HIS A 99 -1.49 4.52 -2.47
C HIS A 99 -0.69 4.33 -1.19
N ASN A 100 -0.38 5.42 -0.48
CA ASN A 100 0.63 5.40 0.59
C ASN A 100 2.02 4.94 0.09
N ALA A 101 2.47 5.53 -1.02
CA ALA A 101 3.61 5.07 -1.82
C ALA A 101 4.90 4.75 -1.06
N ASP A 102 5.14 5.40 0.09
CA ASP A 102 6.31 5.15 0.92
C ASP A 102 6.41 3.69 1.38
N LEU A 103 5.27 3.00 1.54
CA LEU A 103 5.24 1.60 1.94
C LEU A 103 5.73 0.69 0.80
N ASP A 104 5.07 0.75 -0.36
CA ASP A 104 5.42 -0.06 -1.53
C ASP A 104 6.85 0.20 -1.98
N LEU A 105 7.27 1.46 -2.01
CA LEU A 105 8.58 1.86 -2.50
C LEU A 105 9.72 1.40 -1.58
N ARG A 106 9.51 1.36 -0.27
CA ARG A 106 10.49 0.80 0.67
C ARG A 106 10.66 -0.70 0.46
N LEU A 107 9.56 -1.45 0.35
CA LEU A 107 9.58 -2.89 0.07
C LEU A 107 10.23 -3.20 -1.29
N LEU A 108 9.82 -2.47 -2.34
CA LEU A 108 10.39 -2.61 -3.68
C LEU A 108 11.89 -2.30 -3.69
N GLY A 109 12.30 -1.22 -3.04
CA GLY A 109 13.71 -0.82 -2.95
C GLY A 109 14.56 -1.87 -2.23
N ALA A 110 14.02 -2.52 -1.19
CA ALA A 110 14.71 -3.62 -0.49
C ALA A 110 14.83 -4.88 -1.35
N GLU A 111 13.77 -5.29 -2.04
CA GLU A 111 13.82 -6.44 -2.95
C GLU A 111 14.78 -6.20 -4.13
N LEU A 112 14.76 -5.01 -4.74
CA LEU A 112 15.71 -4.63 -5.78
C LEU A 112 17.15 -4.65 -5.25
N ALA A 113 17.39 -4.20 -4.01
CA ALA A 113 18.70 -4.27 -3.38
C ALA A 113 19.19 -5.72 -3.20
N HIS A 114 18.30 -6.63 -2.77
CA HIS A 114 18.62 -8.05 -2.63
C HIS A 114 19.00 -8.70 -3.96
N CYS A 115 18.44 -8.23 -5.07
CA CYS A 115 18.81 -8.66 -6.42
C CYS A 115 20.05 -7.96 -6.99
N GLY A 116 20.77 -7.17 -6.18
CA GLY A 116 21.93 -6.40 -6.64
C GLY A 116 21.58 -5.27 -7.63
N ARG A 117 20.32 -4.81 -7.64
CA ARG A 117 19.82 -3.75 -8.52
C ARG A 117 19.76 -2.39 -7.79
N LEU A 118 19.55 -1.33 -8.58
CA LEU A 118 19.49 0.07 -8.11
C LEU A 118 18.44 0.27 -7.01
N ARG A 119 18.81 1.06 -5.99
CA ARG A 119 17.98 1.45 -4.85
C ARG A 119 17.37 2.85 -4.97
N ALA A 120 17.63 3.55 -6.07
CA ALA A 120 17.11 4.91 -6.24
C ALA A 120 15.58 4.88 -6.20
N VAL A 121 14.95 5.81 -5.50
CA VAL A 121 13.49 5.97 -5.55
C VAL A 121 13.18 6.77 -6.82
N PRO A 122 12.31 6.30 -7.73
CA PRO A 122 12.01 7.03 -8.95
C PRO A 122 11.07 8.21 -8.67
N PRO A 123 10.85 9.10 -9.66
CA PRO A 123 9.78 10.09 -9.60
C PRO A 123 8.43 9.40 -9.39
N HIS A 124 7.69 9.83 -8.37
CA HIS A 124 6.40 9.20 -8.05
C HIS A 124 5.41 10.16 -7.40
N LEU A 125 4.14 9.77 -7.42
CA LEU A 125 3.04 10.40 -6.69
C LEU A 125 2.44 9.44 -5.66
N CYS A 126 2.09 9.97 -4.50
CA CYS A 126 1.31 9.26 -3.51
C CYS A 126 -0.16 9.70 -3.60
N SER A 127 -1.06 8.79 -3.99
CA SER A 127 -2.48 9.13 -4.16
C SER A 127 -3.15 9.52 -2.83
N LEU A 128 -2.65 9.00 -1.71
CA LEU A 128 -3.07 9.40 -0.37
C LEU A 128 -2.70 10.86 -0.07
N ARG A 129 -1.45 11.26 -0.33
CA ARG A 129 -0.99 12.66 -0.16
C ARG A 129 -1.77 13.60 -1.08
N LEU A 130 -2.04 13.16 -2.31
CA LEU A 130 -2.85 13.91 -3.26
C LEU A 130 -4.30 14.08 -2.81
N ALA A 131 -4.91 13.03 -2.25
CA ALA A 131 -6.25 13.13 -1.67
C ALA A 131 -6.27 14.10 -0.47
N ARG A 132 -5.24 14.08 0.37
CA ARG A 132 -5.10 15.03 1.48
C ARG A 132 -5.01 16.48 1.01
N SER A 133 -4.30 16.75 -0.08
CA SER A 133 -4.17 18.12 -0.60
C SER A 133 -5.47 18.68 -1.17
N LEU A 134 -6.40 17.81 -1.59
CA LEU A 134 -7.75 18.19 -2.03
C LEU A 134 -8.76 18.35 -0.87
N GLY A 135 -8.42 17.87 0.33
CA GLY A 135 -9.20 18.05 1.55
C GLY A 135 -10.36 17.05 1.78
N HIS A 136 -10.84 17.06 3.03
CA HIS A 136 -12.05 16.44 3.59
C HIS A 136 -12.50 15.06 3.07
N ALA A 137 -11.79 14.02 3.50
CA ALA A 137 -12.30 12.64 3.47
C ALA A 137 -12.61 12.14 4.90
N SER A 138 -13.54 11.20 5.01
CA SER A 138 -13.87 10.53 6.29
C SER A 138 -12.71 9.67 6.81
N SER A 139 -11.93 9.11 5.88
CA SER A 139 -10.68 8.39 6.08
C SER A 139 -9.90 8.48 4.76
N TYR A 140 -8.58 8.40 4.84
CA TYR A 140 -7.69 8.42 3.67
C TYR A 140 -7.24 7.03 3.21
N GLU A 141 -7.80 5.98 3.79
CA GLU A 141 -7.64 4.62 3.28
C GLU A 141 -8.26 4.50 1.89
N LEU A 142 -7.64 3.68 1.03
CA LEU A 142 -8.09 3.47 -0.35
C LEU A 142 -9.58 3.16 -0.44
N GLY A 143 -10.09 2.26 0.41
CA GLY A 143 -11.49 1.87 0.41
C GLY A 143 -12.45 3.01 0.77
N ALA A 144 -12.07 3.84 1.74
CA ALA A 144 -12.86 5.00 2.13
C ALA A 144 -12.88 6.06 1.03
N LEU A 145 -11.71 6.39 0.45
CA LEU A 145 -11.61 7.32 -0.67
C LEU A 145 -12.39 6.84 -1.90
N CYS A 146 -12.29 5.54 -2.22
CA CYS A 146 -13.04 4.97 -3.32
C CYS A 146 -14.54 5.09 -3.11
N ARG A 147 -15.04 4.82 -1.90
CA ARG A 147 -16.45 5.00 -1.57
C ARG A 147 -16.87 6.47 -1.66
N ASP A 148 -16.12 7.37 -1.04
CA ASP A 148 -16.45 8.80 -0.95
C ASP A 148 -16.45 9.46 -2.35
N LEU A 149 -15.62 8.96 -3.29
CA LEU A 149 -15.51 9.47 -4.67
C LEU A 149 -16.25 8.61 -5.72
N GLY A 150 -17.06 7.64 -5.30
CA GLY A 150 -17.86 6.80 -6.20
C GLY A 150 -17.03 5.96 -7.17
N VAL A 151 -15.85 5.50 -6.74
CA VAL A 151 -14.96 4.59 -7.46
C VAL A 151 -15.32 3.14 -7.11
N PRO A 152 -15.61 2.28 -8.10
CA PRO A 152 -15.82 0.86 -7.86
C PRO A 152 -14.57 0.21 -7.29
N TYR A 153 -14.71 -0.42 -6.12
CA TYR A 153 -13.65 -1.15 -5.45
C TYR A 153 -14.20 -2.44 -4.84
N GLN A 154 -13.61 -3.56 -5.22
CA GLN A 154 -13.99 -4.90 -4.79
C GLN A 154 -12.75 -5.76 -4.64
N GLY A 155 -12.76 -6.67 -3.65
CA GLY A 155 -11.67 -7.60 -3.43
C GLY A 155 -10.37 -6.91 -2.98
N ALA A 156 -10.48 -6.09 -1.92
CA ALA A 156 -9.35 -5.44 -1.27
C ALA A 156 -8.23 -6.42 -0.89
N HIS A 157 -7.00 -5.92 -0.81
CA HIS A 157 -5.78 -6.69 -0.50
C HIS A 157 -5.50 -7.81 -1.50
N ALA A 158 -5.76 -7.49 -2.76
CA ALA A 158 -5.20 -8.19 -3.88
C ALA A 158 -4.55 -7.13 -4.76
N ALA A 159 -3.25 -7.24 -5.01
CA ALA A 159 -2.47 -6.15 -5.57
C ALA A 159 -3.08 -5.61 -6.87
N ARG A 160 -3.56 -6.52 -7.73
CA ARG A 160 -4.25 -6.17 -8.98
C ARG A 160 -5.48 -5.30 -8.74
N ASN A 161 -6.30 -5.63 -7.75
CA ASN A 161 -7.55 -4.91 -7.49
C ASN A 161 -7.26 -3.53 -6.88
N ASP A 162 -6.31 -3.47 -5.95
CA ASP A 162 -5.93 -2.26 -5.22
C ASP A 162 -5.21 -1.28 -6.17
N ALA A 163 -4.34 -1.76 -7.05
CA ALA A 163 -3.74 -0.96 -8.13
C ALA A 163 -4.80 -0.42 -9.11
N ARG A 164 -5.78 -1.24 -9.51
CA ARG A 164 -6.88 -0.78 -10.41
C ARG A 164 -7.79 0.24 -9.73
N ALA A 165 -8.09 0.05 -8.45
CA ALA A 165 -8.87 1.00 -7.66
C ALA A 165 -8.12 2.33 -7.52
N THR A 166 -6.82 2.27 -7.20
CA THR A 166 -5.93 3.43 -7.13
C THR A 166 -5.81 4.16 -8.46
N ALA A 167 -5.73 3.46 -9.60
CA ALA A 167 -5.75 4.09 -10.92
C ALA A 167 -7.04 4.88 -11.19
N ARG A 168 -8.20 4.31 -10.82
CA ARG A 168 -9.49 5.01 -10.95
C ARG A 168 -9.61 6.18 -9.97
N LEU A 169 -9.12 6.01 -8.75
CA LEU A 169 -9.06 7.04 -7.73
C LEU A 169 -8.20 8.21 -8.20
N LEU A 170 -6.99 7.93 -8.71
CA LEU A 170 -6.07 8.92 -9.27
C LEU A 170 -6.80 9.80 -10.29
N ARG A 171 -7.53 9.19 -11.23
CA ARG A 171 -8.33 9.95 -12.21
C ARG A 171 -9.32 10.91 -11.55
N ARG A 172 -10.04 10.49 -10.50
CA ARG A 172 -10.96 11.37 -9.76
C ARG A 172 -10.24 12.52 -9.07
N LEU A 173 -9.04 12.27 -8.54
CA LEU A 173 -8.21 13.29 -7.92
C LEU A 173 -7.72 14.29 -8.96
N LEU A 174 -7.22 13.83 -10.11
CA LEU A 174 -6.80 14.69 -11.23
C LEU A 174 -7.96 15.54 -11.77
N ASP A 175 -9.16 14.96 -11.93
CA ASP A 175 -10.38 15.72 -12.28
C ASP A 175 -10.67 16.81 -11.23
N GLY A 176 -10.43 16.53 -9.95
CA GLY A 176 -10.56 17.48 -8.84
C GLY A 176 -9.57 18.64 -8.92
N LEU A 177 -8.30 18.33 -9.19
CA LEU A 177 -7.24 19.34 -9.39
C LEU A 177 -7.57 20.27 -10.56
N SER A 178 -8.00 19.71 -11.70
CA SER A 178 -8.33 20.50 -12.88
C SER A 178 -9.50 21.46 -12.62
N ARG A 179 -10.50 21.05 -11.83
CA ARG A 179 -11.58 21.97 -11.36
C ARG A 179 -11.06 23.14 -10.52
N LEU A 180 -9.90 22.99 -9.88
CA LEU A 180 -9.22 24.05 -9.12
C LEU A 180 -8.23 24.87 -9.97
N GLY A 181 -8.21 24.63 -11.29
CA GLY A 181 -7.27 25.27 -12.23
C GLY A 181 -5.83 24.78 -12.07
N ILE A 182 -5.64 23.56 -11.57
CA ILE A 182 -4.33 22.91 -11.44
C ILE A 182 -4.23 21.86 -12.53
N ASP A 183 -3.60 22.21 -13.65
CA ASP A 183 -3.54 21.37 -14.85
C ASP A 183 -2.15 20.80 -15.15
N THR A 184 -1.15 21.06 -14.30
CA THR A 184 0.21 20.50 -14.41
C THR A 184 0.75 20.09 -13.03
N LEU A 185 1.75 19.20 -13.00
CA LEU A 185 2.41 18.83 -11.74
C LEU A 185 3.22 19.98 -11.14
N ALA A 186 3.78 20.87 -11.96
CA ALA A 186 4.44 22.09 -11.49
C ALA A 186 3.46 22.99 -10.72
N ALA A 187 2.27 23.24 -11.28
CA ALA A 187 1.24 24.04 -10.62
C ALA A 187 0.73 23.39 -9.32
N LEU A 188 0.66 22.05 -9.28
CA LEU A 188 0.31 21.32 -8.07
C LEU A 188 1.37 21.52 -6.98
N ARG A 189 2.66 21.41 -7.32
CA ARG A 189 3.78 21.59 -6.39
C ARG A 189 3.83 22.97 -5.76
N GLU A 190 3.47 24.01 -6.51
CA GLU A 190 3.40 25.38 -5.98
C GLU A 190 2.34 25.54 -4.88
N ARG A 191 1.34 24.65 -4.85
CA ARG A 191 0.19 24.73 -3.93
C ARG A 191 0.17 23.64 -2.87
N THR A 192 1.10 22.70 -2.90
CA THR A 192 1.10 21.52 -2.04
C THR A 192 2.53 21.10 -1.71
N SER A 193 2.86 21.05 -0.42
CA SER A 193 4.10 20.48 0.10
C SER A 193 4.08 18.95 0.06
N GLY A 194 5.23 18.28 0.15
CA GLY A 194 5.27 16.80 0.18
C GLY A 194 5.25 16.15 -1.20
N LEU A 195 5.68 16.87 -2.24
CA LEU A 195 5.80 16.41 -3.64
C LEU A 195 7.26 16.46 -4.13
N GLU A 196 8.21 16.46 -3.21
CA GLU A 196 9.65 16.41 -3.46
C GLU A 196 10.05 15.11 -4.20
N SER A 197 9.22 14.07 -4.08
CA SER A 197 9.33 12.83 -4.85
C SER A 197 9.39 13.05 -6.36
N LEU A 198 8.81 14.14 -6.88
CA LEU A 198 8.85 14.48 -8.31
C LEU A 198 10.20 15.01 -8.79
N ASP A 199 11.12 15.32 -7.86
CA ASP A 199 12.47 15.77 -8.16
C ASP A 199 13.48 14.63 -8.25
N HIS A 200 13.09 13.40 -7.91
CA HIS A 200 13.94 12.24 -8.06
C HIS A 200 14.39 12.05 -9.51
N GLU A 201 15.52 11.34 -9.70
CA GLU A 201 15.97 10.98 -11.04
C GLU A 201 15.19 9.76 -11.54
N PRO A 202 14.74 9.75 -12.80
CA PRO A 202 14.15 8.57 -13.41
C PRO A 202 15.08 7.37 -13.32
N TRP A 203 14.49 6.18 -13.24
CA TRP A 203 15.26 4.97 -13.40
C TRP A 203 15.88 4.88 -14.79
N PRO A 204 17.07 4.25 -14.91
CA PRO A 204 17.60 3.93 -16.22
C PRO A 204 16.67 2.96 -16.93
N ALA A 205 16.69 3.01 -18.26
CA ALA A 205 15.95 2.07 -19.09
C ALA A 205 16.30 0.61 -18.68
N PRO A 206 15.29 -0.27 -18.56
CA PRO A 206 15.52 -1.65 -18.17
C PRO A 206 16.35 -2.39 -19.23
N PRO A 207 17.13 -3.42 -18.84
CA PRO A 207 17.76 -4.29 -19.82
C PRO A 207 16.70 -5.00 -20.68
N PRO A 208 17.05 -5.48 -21.88
CA PRO A 208 16.18 -6.33 -22.69
C PRO A 208 15.62 -7.50 -21.88
N LEU A 209 14.36 -7.85 -22.14
CA LEU A 209 13.71 -9.02 -21.54
C LEU A 209 14.11 -10.28 -22.31
N ASP A 210 15.21 -10.90 -21.90
CA ASP A 210 15.57 -12.24 -22.38
C ASP A 210 14.98 -13.28 -21.41
N ASP A 211 14.03 -14.10 -21.89
CA ASP A 211 13.41 -15.25 -21.20
C ASP A 211 12.93 -15.00 -19.75
N ALA A 212 12.01 -14.05 -19.55
CA ALA A 212 11.33 -13.89 -18.26
C ALA A 212 10.53 -15.17 -17.91
N PRO A 213 10.54 -15.65 -16.65
CA PRO A 213 9.74 -16.80 -16.24
C PRO A 213 8.25 -16.50 -16.48
N PRO A 214 7.41 -17.55 -16.66
CA PRO A 214 5.98 -17.35 -16.76
C PRO A 214 5.47 -16.69 -15.48
N LEU A 215 4.91 -15.48 -15.63
CA LEU A 215 4.25 -14.78 -14.55
C LEU A 215 3.02 -15.58 -14.10
N ARG A 216 2.82 -15.63 -12.79
CA ARG A 216 1.73 -16.41 -12.19
C ARG A 216 0.76 -15.46 -11.51
N PRO A 217 -0.24 -14.92 -12.23
CA PRO A 217 -1.24 -14.06 -11.60
C PRO A 217 -1.98 -14.84 -10.51
N ARG A 218 -2.41 -14.14 -9.47
CA ARG A 218 -3.26 -14.69 -8.43
C ARG A 218 -4.49 -15.36 -9.05
N GLN A 219 -4.58 -16.67 -8.88
CA GLN A 219 -5.84 -17.40 -9.09
C GLN A 219 -6.69 -17.13 -7.85
N GLY A 220 -7.97 -16.77 -8.00
CA GLY A 220 -8.82 -16.31 -6.89
C GLY A 220 -8.61 -17.13 -5.60
N VAL A 221 -8.61 -16.45 -4.44
CA VAL A 221 -8.17 -17.02 -3.15
C VAL A 221 -8.96 -18.29 -2.83
N GLY A 222 -8.36 -19.44 -3.16
CA GLY A 222 -9.04 -20.74 -3.20
C GLY A 222 -9.33 -21.33 -1.83
N HIS A 223 -8.78 -20.73 -0.76
CA HIS A 223 -8.97 -21.22 0.59
C HIS A 223 -9.24 -20.04 1.54
N ASN A 224 -10.46 -20.03 2.09
CA ASN A 224 -10.87 -19.19 3.22
C ASN A 224 -11.09 -17.68 2.96
N TYR A 225 -11.66 -17.31 1.81
CA TYR A 225 -12.11 -15.92 1.53
C TYR A 225 -12.94 -15.31 2.66
N GLU A 226 -13.84 -16.08 3.28
CA GLU A 226 -14.65 -15.62 4.44
C GLU A 226 -13.80 -15.34 5.68
N GLY A 227 -12.83 -16.22 5.99
CA GLY A 227 -11.88 -16.00 7.09
C GLY A 227 -11.01 -14.76 6.89
N HIS A 228 -10.57 -14.51 5.65
CA HIS A 228 -9.82 -13.28 5.32
C HIS A 228 -10.71 -12.04 5.42
N LEU A 229 -11.98 -12.11 4.98
CA LEU A 229 -12.92 -11.01 5.13
C LEU A 229 -13.21 -10.71 6.61
N ALA A 230 -13.32 -11.73 7.45
CA ALA A 230 -13.49 -11.58 8.89
C ALA A 230 -12.31 -10.81 9.51
N LEU A 231 -11.08 -11.26 9.26
CA LEU A 231 -9.88 -10.62 9.80
C LEU A 231 -9.74 -9.17 9.35
N ARG A 232 -10.11 -8.86 8.09
CA ARG A 232 -10.17 -7.49 7.60
C ARG A 232 -11.21 -6.62 8.30
N ARG A 233 -12.45 -7.10 8.44
CA ARG A 233 -13.49 -6.37 9.19
C ARG A 233 -13.02 -6.04 10.61
N TYR A 234 -12.36 -6.99 11.26
CA TYR A 234 -11.81 -6.77 12.58
C TYR A 234 -10.70 -5.72 12.59
N ARG A 235 -9.75 -5.79 11.66
CA ARG A 235 -8.67 -4.79 11.53
C ARG A 235 -9.21 -3.38 11.35
N ASP A 236 -10.11 -3.19 10.39
CA ASP A 236 -10.61 -1.87 10.02
C ASP A 236 -11.34 -1.22 11.21
N GLU A 237 -12.06 -2.02 12.00
CA GLU A 237 -12.69 -1.55 13.24
C GLU A 237 -11.65 -1.15 14.30
N VAL A 238 -10.57 -1.93 14.46
CA VAL A 238 -9.47 -1.60 15.37
C VAL A 238 -8.75 -0.32 14.93
N LEU A 239 -8.41 -0.19 13.65
CA LEU A 239 -7.75 1.00 13.09
C LEU A 239 -8.59 2.25 13.28
N GLY A 240 -9.90 2.15 13.08
CA GLY A 240 -10.86 3.22 13.35
C GLY A 240 -10.87 3.64 14.82
N ALA A 241 -10.94 2.67 15.74
CA ALA A 241 -11.01 2.95 17.17
C ALA A 241 -9.70 3.46 17.79
N VAL A 242 -8.54 3.15 17.20
CA VAL A 242 -7.25 3.68 17.70
C VAL A 242 -6.83 4.98 17.01
N HIS A 243 -7.65 5.51 16.11
CA HIS A 243 -7.32 6.68 15.29
C HIS A 243 -7.00 7.95 16.08
N ASP A 244 -7.73 8.21 17.15
CA ASP A 244 -7.51 9.34 18.06
C ASP A 244 -6.67 8.96 19.30
N LEU A 245 -6.13 7.74 19.31
CA LEU A 245 -5.37 7.14 20.40
C LEU A 245 -6.16 7.11 21.73
N GLY A 246 -7.49 6.97 21.65
CA GLY A 246 -8.36 6.83 22.82
C GLY A 246 -9.55 5.94 22.51
N ILE A 247 -9.71 4.85 23.27
CA ILE A 247 -10.82 3.92 23.03
C ILE A 247 -11.99 4.25 23.93
N THR A 248 -13.14 4.53 23.33
CA THR A 248 -14.41 4.69 24.06
C THR A 248 -15.03 3.35 24.45
N ASP A 249 -15.88 3.32 25.48
CA ASP A 249 -16.61 2.12 25.89
C ASP A 249 -17.47 1.54 24.74
N ALA A 250 -17.98 2.40 23.86
CA ALA A 250 -18.78 2.01 22.70
C ALA A 250 -17.93 1.28 21.64
N GLU A 251 -16.73 1.77 21.34
CA GLU A 251 -15.78 1.12 20.42
C GLU A 251 -15.26 -0.19 21.01
N LEU A 252 -14.90 -0.19 22.29
CA LEU A 252 -14.45 -1.39 22.98
C LEU A 252 -15.51 -2.51 22.91
N THR A 253 -16.76 -2.16 23.21
CA THR A 253 -17.89 -3.11 23.17
C THR A 253 -18.10 -3.63 21.76
N ARG A 254 -18.05 -2.76 20.76
CA ARG A 254 -18.23 -3.10 19.35
C ARG A 254 -17.13 -4.04 18.84
N ILE A 255 -15.86 -3.73 19.11
CA ILE A 255 -14.71 -4.55 18.69
C ILE A 255 -14.72 -5.92 19.36
N ARG A 256 -15.06 -5.99 20.65
CA ARG A 256 -15.21 -7.27 21.36
C ARG A 256 -16.36 -8.10 20.81
N SER A 257 -17.49 -7.46 20.48
CA SER A 257 -18.64 -8.15 19.88
C SER A 257 -18.30 -8.67 18.49
N LEU A 258 -17.61 -7.86 17.67
CA LEU A 258 -17.14 -8.24 16.35
C LEU A 258 -16.13 -9.39 16.42
N ARG A 259 -15.19 -9.36 17.37
CA ARG A 259 -14.25 -10.47 17.61
C ARG A 259 -14.98 -11.79 17.87
N ALA A 260 -16.03 -11.75 18.69
CA ALA A 260 -16.84 -12.92 19.02
C ALA A 260 -17.71 -13.39 17.85
N GLU A 261 -18.33 -12.45 17.11
CA GLU A 261 -19.12 -12.74 15.89
C GLU A 261 -18.28 -13.46 14.83
N LEU A 262 -17.03 -13.04 14.68
CA LEU A 262 -16.10 -13.55 13.67
C LEU A 262 -15.31 -14.80 14.12
N ASP A 263 -15.52 -15.28 15.34
CA ASP A 263 -14.83 -16.43 15.95
C ASP A 263 -13.29 -16.36 15.81
N LEU A 264 -12.72 -15.16 16.04
CA LEU A 264 -11.28 -14.96 15.87
C LEU A 264 -10.48 -15.57 17.03
N SER A 265 -9.52 -16.43 16.68
CA SER A 265 -8.57 -16.98 17.64
C SER A 265 -7.69 -15.90 18.26
N GLU A 266 -7.15 -16.18 19.44
CA GLU A 266 -6.25 -15.26 20.12
C GLU A 266 -4.99 -14.95 19.30
N GLY A 267 -4.43 -15.95 18.61
CA GLY A 267 -3.27 -15.76 17.74
C GLY A 267 -3.55 -14.82 16.55
N GLN A 268 -4.77 -14.86 16.00
CA GLN A 268 -5.20 -13.94 14.94
C GLN A 268 -5.33 -12.50 15.44
N VAL A 269 -5.91 -12.30 16.63
CA VAL A 269 -6.02 -10.96 17.25
C VAL A 269 -4.63 -10.40 17.56
N LEU A 270 -3.74 -11.24 18.09
CA LEU A 270 -2.35 -10.89 18.39
C LEU A 270 -1.62 -10.37 17.14
N ALA A 271 -1.68 -11.14 16.04
CA ALA A 271 -1.06 -10.78 14.78
C ALA A 271 -1.64 -9.48 14.22
N MET A 272 -2.95 -9.27 14.38
CA MET A 272 -3.60 -8.05 13.93
C MET A 272 -3.14 -6.81 14.71
N HIS A 273 -3.11 -6.89 16.05
CA HIS A 273 -2.66 -5.78 16.89
C HIS A 273 -1.18 -5.43 16.64
N ALA A 274 -0.32 -6.43 16.40
CA ALA A 274 1.07 -6.20 16.01
C ALA A 274 1.20 -5.43 14.69
N ARG A 275 0.33 -5.72 13.72
CA ARG A 275 0.30 -4.97 12.45
C ARG A 275 -0.23 -3.56 12.59
N VAL A 276 -1.31 -3.36 13.33
CA VAL A 276 -1.83 -2.01 13.63
C VAL A 276 -0.74 -1.16 14.27
N LEU A 277 0.00 -1.73 15.23
CA LEU A 277 1.15 -1.04 15.81
C LEU A 277 2.22 -0.69 14.75
N SER A 278 2.58 -1.65 13.90
CA SER A 278 3.59 -1.44 12.83
C SER A 278 3.17 -0.36 11.82
N GLU A 279 1.88 -0.32 11.46
CA GLU A 279 1.34 0.69 10.55
C GLU A 279 1.38 2.10 11.17
N TYR A 280 1.04 2.22 12.46
CA TYR A 280 1.06 3.50 13.15
C TYR A 280 2.46 3.97 13.51
N ILE A 281 3.43 3.07 13.69
CA ILE A 281 4.84 3.43 13.84
C ILE A 281 5.27 4.35 12.69
N GLY A 282 4.90 4.03 11.44
CA GLY A 282 5.20 4.88 10.28
C GLY A 282 4.44 6.22 10.22
N ARG A 283 3.48 6.46 11.13
CA ARG A 283 2.78 7.77 11.27
C ARG A 283 3.40 8.65 12.35
N PHE A 284 4.09 8.05 13.32
CA PHE A 284 4.77 8.78 14.37
C PHE A 284 6.21 9.06 13.97
N ILE A 285 6.91 8.05 13.43
CA ILE A 285 8.34 8.15 13.14
C ILE A 285 8.55 8.85 11.80
N ASP A 286 8.85 10.15 11.86
CA ASP A 286 9.18 10.95 10.69
C ASP A 286 10.69 10.94 10.36
N ASP A 287 11.55 10.58 11.32
CA ASP A 287 13.00 10.43 11.17
C ASP A 287 13.59 9.25 11.97
N ASP A 288 14.91 9.07 11.96
CA ASP A 288 15.58 7.96 12.69
C ASP A 288 15.70 8.21 14.21
N VAL A 289 15.08 9.27 14.75
CA VAL A 289 15.19 9.72 16.15
C VAL A 289 13.81 9.87 16.79
N LEU A 290 13.48 8.95 17.71
CA LEU A 290 12.24 9.03 18.47
C LEU A 290 12.19 10.24 19.40
N ASP A 291 11.32 11.20 19.10
CA ASP A 291 11.08 12.36 19.95
C ASP A 291 10.06 12.06 21.09
N PRO A 292 9.96 12.92 22.12
CA PRO A 292 9.04 12.68 23.24
C PRO A 292 7.55 12.59 22.86
N GLU A 293 7.10 13.30 21.82
CA GLU A 293 5.71 13.26 21.35
C GLU A 293 5.43 11.95 20.61
N GLU A 294 6.38 11.50 19.78
CA GLU A 294 6.32 10.21 19.08
C GLU A 294 6.29 9.03 20.08
N ILE A 295 7.13 9.09 21.12
CA ILE A 295 7.17 8.09 22.20
C ILE A 295 5.83 8.04 22.93
N GLU A 296 5.25 9.19 23.27
CA GLU A 296 3.94 9.26 23.92
C GLU A 296 2.82 8.70 23.01
N GLY A 297 2.86 9.02 21.71
CA GLY A 297 1.95 8.47 20.71
C GLY A 297 1.98 6.93 20.67
N LEU A 298 3.19 6.35 20.65
CA LEU A 298 3.39 4.90 20.68
C LEU A 298 2.90 4.28 21.99
N HIS A 299 3.12 4.93 23.14
CA HIS A 299 2.61 4.46 24.43
C HIS A 299 1.08 4.46 24.48
N ARG A 300 0.44 5.54 24.01
CA ARG A 300 -1.02 5.62 23.95
C ARG A 300 -1.61 4.56 23.03
N LEU A 301 -1.00 4.34 21.87
CA LEU A 301 -1.40 3.27 20.96
C LEU A 301 -1.27 1.89 21.61
N SER A 302 -0.14 1.61 22.26
CA SER A 302 0.05 0.36 23.00
C SER A 302 -1.01 0.18 24.08
N SER A 303 -1.39 1.24 24.79
CA SER A 303 -2.45 1.19 25.81
C SER A 303 -3.83 0.89 25.21
N CYS A 304 -4.12 1.47 24.05
CA CYS A 304 -5.34 1.20 23.29
C CYS A 304 -5.42 -0.29 22.89
N LEU A 305 -4.37 -0.83 22.29
CA LEU A 305 -4.33 -2.25 21.90
C LEU A 305 -4.47 -3.19 23.10
N ALA A 306 -3.84 -2.86 24.24
CA ALA A 306 -3.98 -3.61 25.48
C ALA A 306 -5.44 -3.63 25.97
N THR A 307 -6.13 -2.50 25.89
CA THR A 307 -7.55 -2.37 26.26
C THR A 307 -8.45 -3.26 25.41
N LEU A 308 -8.14 -3.37 24.11
CA LEU A 308 -8.85 -4.26 23.16
C LEU A 308 -8.58 -5.74 23.40
N GLY A 309 -7.55 -6.07 24.17
CA GLY A 309 -7.29 -7.42 24.66
C GLY A 309 -5.81 -7.75 24.84
N TRP A 310 -4.91 -7.11 24.07
CA TRP A 310 -3.47 -7.33 24.19
C TRP A 310 -2.66 -6.32 23.37
N ALA A 311 -1.50 -5.91 23.88
CA ALA A 311 -0.55 -5.07 23.12
C ALA A 311 0.79 -5.78 22.86
N PRO A 312 1.39 -5.58 21.68
CA PRO A 312 2.76 -6.03 21.40
C PRO A 312 3.76 -5.63 22.48
N GLY A 313 4.48 -6.62 23.01
CA GLY A 313 5.47 -6.43 24.09
C GLY A 313 4.95 -6.72 25.49
N GLN A 314 3.65 -6.98 25.68
CA GLN A 314 3.11 -7.45 26.97
C GLN A 314 3.22 -8.97 27.13
N PRO A 315 3.38 -9.48 28.38
CA PRO A 315 3.29 -10.92 28.63
C PRO A 315 1.96 -11.46 28.11
N ARG A 316 1.99 -12.66 27.50
CA ARG A 316 0.77 -13.31 27.01
C ARG A 316 -0.12 -13.67 28.22
N PRO A 317 -1.43 -13.46 28.13
CA PRO A 317 -2.37 -13.86 29.18
C PRO A 317 -2.42 -15.38 29.38
#